data_AF-A0A8C4QR05-F1
#
_entry.id   AF-A0A8C4QR05-F1
#
_cell.length_a   1.000
_cell.length_b   1.000
_cell.length_c   1.000
_cell.angle_alpha   90.00
_cell.angle_beta   90.00
_cell.angle_gamma   90.00
#
_symmetry.space_group_name_H-M   'P 1'
#
loop_
_entity.id
_entity.type
_entity.pdbx_description
1 polymer ?
#
loop_
_entity_poly.entity_id
_entity_poly.type
_entity_poly.pdbx_seq_one_letter_code
_entity_poly.pdbx_strand_id
1 'polypeptide(L)'
;SDHPAVGFYTQEVRQAGRRTGFDVVTLAGRRGPLARVSDFSAAHGDFKVGPYIVDVKSFEQLVIPLLLNVSSNETCIVDEIGRMELFSHTFQSVVGKLLDQPETTVVGTLPVPRPRSPEFVEMVRNRQDVKLFMITKENRNSILNDVIDAIQACTQRTGKDI
;
A
#
# COMPACT_ATOMS: atom_id res chain seq x y z
N SER A 1 -17.26 -11.95 12.34
CA SER A 1 -16.48 -11.07 13.24
C SER A 1 -16.37 -9.74 12.56
N ASP A 2 -16.85 -8.66 13.16
CA ASP A 2 -16.57 -7.31 12.66
C ASP A 2 -15.14 -6.95 13.08
N HIS A 3 -14.18 -7.28 12.22
CA HIS A 3 -12.80 -6.78 12.33
C HIS A 3 -12.70 -5.60 11.36
N PRO A 4 -12.84 -4.35 11.84
CA PRO A 4 -12.88 -3.18 10.97
C PRO A 4 -11.62 -3.05 10.12
N ALA A 5 -11.78 -2.51 8.92
CA ALA A 5 -10.67 -2.22 8.02
C ALA A 5 -10.36 -0.72 8.04
N VAL A 6 -9.08 -0.40 8.20
CA VAL A 6 -8.51 0.94 8.01
C VAL A 6 -7.44 0.88 6.94
N GLY A 7 -6.96 2.01 6.45
CA GLY A 7 -5.93 2.02 5.42
C GLY A 7 -6.30 2.85 4.21
N PHE A 8 -5.59 2.62 3.12
CA PHE A 8 -5.74 3.37 1.88
C PHE A 8 -5.57 2.49 0.66
N TYR A 9 -6.08 2.99 -0.45
CA TYR A 9 -5.86 2.44 -1.78
C TYR A 9 -5.56 3.53 -2.79
N THR A 10 -4.97 3.11 -3.90
CA THR A 10 -4.57 4.01 -4.98
C THR A 10 -5.60 3.96 -6.10
N GLN A 11 -5.99 5.13 -6.61
CA GLN A 11 -6.96 5.25 -7.68
C GLN A 11 -6.39 6.03 -8.85
N GLU A 12 -6.50 5.49 -10.07
CA GLU A 12 -6.15 6.22 -11.28
C GLU A 12 -7.03 7.46 -11.46
N VAL A 13 -6.39 8.60 -11.71
CA VAL A 13 -7.06 9.84 -12.13
C VAL A 13 -7.01 9.92 -13.65
N ARG A 14 -8.18 10.07 -14.27
CA ARG A 14 -8.32 10.17 -15.72
C ARG A 14 -9.07 11.45 -16.10
N GLN A 15 -8.60 12.12 -17.15
CA GLN A 15 -9.27 13.26 -17.77
C GLN A 15 -9.33 13.02 -19.28
N ALA A 16 -10.50 13.23 -19.89
CA ALA A 16 -10.73 12.99 -21.31
C ALA A 16 -10.21 11.61 -21.80
N GLY A 17 -10.40 10.56 -20.98
CA GLY A 17 -9.95 9.19 -21.29
C GLY A 17 -8.45 8.93 -21.12
N ARG A 18 -7.64 9.95 -20.79
CA ARG A 18 -6.19 9.81 -20.55
C ARG A 18 -5.90 9.79 -19.06
N ARG A 19 -4.96 8.93 -18.63
CA ARG A 19 -4.49 8.89 -17.24
C ARG A 19 -3.60 10.09 -16.94
N THR A 20 -4.06 10.97 -16.05
CA THR A 20 -3.38 12.20 -15.65
C THR A 20 -2.69 12.09 -14.30
N GLY A 21 -2.87 10.99 -13.57
CA GLY A 21 -2.18 10.76 -12.31
C GLY A 21 -2.80 9.66 -11.48
N PHE A 22 -2.49 9.70 -10.19
CA PHE A 22 -2.94 8.76 -9.17
C PHE A 22 -3.29 9.53 -7.90
N ASP A 23 -4.38 9.12 -7.25
CA ASP A 23 -4.78 9.60 -5.94
C ASP A 23 -4.63 8.48 -4.92
N VAL A 24 -4.27 8.86 -3.70
CA VAL A 24 -4.51 8.02 -2.54
C VAL A 24 -5.88 8.32 -1.96
N VAL A 25 -6.63 7.28 -1.64
CA VAL A 25 -7.95 7.34 -1.03
C VAL A 25 -7.94 6.48 0.23
N THR A 26 -8.28 7.07 1.38
CA THR A 26 -8.41 6.30 2.63
C THR A 26 -9.75 5.59 2.68
N LEU A 27 -9.86 4.52 3.46
CA LEU A 27 -11.14 3.84 3.70
C LEU A 27 -12.17 4.72 4.43
N ALA A 28 -11.69 5.78 5.10
CA ALA A 28 -12.54 6.84 5.66
C ALA A 28 -13.00 7.89 4.63
N GLY A 29 -12.69 7.71 3.35
CA GLY A 29 -13.14 8.58 2.25
C GLY A 29 -12.30 9.83 2.02
N ARG A 30 -11.19 10.03 2.75
CA ARG A 30 -10.28 11.15 2.50
C ARG A 30 -9.46 10.87 1.24
N ARG A 31 -9.18 11.90 0.45
CA ARG A 31 -8.46 11.79 -0.83
C ARG A 31 -7.35 12.84 -0.92
N GLY A 32 -6.21 12.44 -1.50
CA GLY A 32 -5.09 13.34 -1.79
C GLY A 32 -4.31 12.90 -3.04
N PRO A 33 -3.61 13.83 -3.73
CA PRO A 33 -2.79 13.47 -4.87
C PRO A 33 -1.59 12.63 -4.43
N LEU A 34 -1.35 11.51 -5.14
CA LEU A 34 -0.08 10.77 -5.07
C LEU A 34 0.89 11.26 -6.13
N ALA A 35 0.41 11.30 -7.38
CA ALA A 35 1.24 11.71 -8.51
C ALA A 35 0.40 12.34 -9.62
N ARG A 36 1.03 13.22 -10.42
CA ARG A 36 0.42 13.89 -11.58
C ARG A 36 1.36 13.90 -12.77
N VAL A 37 0.79 13.89 -13.98
CA VAL A 37 1.56 14.15 -15.19
C VAL A 37 2.17 15.54 -15.11
N SER A 38 3.45 15.65 -15.47
CA SER A 38 4.12 16.94 -15.62
C SER A 38 4.77 17.03 -16.99
N ASP A 39 4.48 18.11 -17.69
CA ASP A 39 5.06 18.43 -19.00
C ASP A 39 6.42 19.13 -18.87
N PHE A 40 6.80 19.53 -17.66
CA PHE A 40 8.09 20.15 -17.41
C PHE A 40 9.22 19.10 -17.38
N SER A 41 10.37 19.46 -17.94
CA SER A 41 11.61 18.71 -17.70
C SER A 41 11.87 18.75 -16.20
N ALA A 42 11.68 17.61 -15.55
CA ALA A 42 11.91 17.45 -14.11
C ALA A 42 13.24 18.09 -13.70
N ALA A 43 13.19 18.91 -12.67
CA ALA A 43 14.39 19.46 -12.07
C ALA A 43 15.19 18.32 -11.40
N HIS A 44 16.49 18.54 -11.20
CA HIS A 44 17.30 17.61 -10.41
C HIS A 44 16.70 17.51 -9.00
N GLY A 45 16.19 16.33 -8.63
CA GLY A 45 15.58 16.08 -7.32
C GLY A 45 14.08 15.75 -7.35
N ASP A 46 13.41 15.81 -8.50
CA ASP A 46 12.00 15.45 -8.58
C ASP A 46 11.80 13.93 -8.44
N PHE A 47 10.85 13.54 -7.58
CA PHE A 47 10.41 12.16 -7.38
C PHE A 47 9.61 11.67 -8.59
N LYS A 48 10.31 11.30 -9.67
CA LYS A 48 9.69 11.00 -10.98
C LYS A 48 9.58 9.50 -11.26
N VAL A 49 8.41 9.08 -11.75
CA VAL A 49 8.18 7.74 -12.33
C VAL A 49 7.50 7.88 -13.69
N GLY A 50 8.25 7.60 -14.77
CA GLY A 50 7.74 7.80 -16.12
C GLY A 50 7.34 9.26 -16.36
N PRO A 51 6.11 9.56 -16.81
CA PRO A 51 5.63 10.94 -16.99
C PRO A 51 5.13 11.59 -15.69
N TYR A 52 5.10 10.85 -14.57
CA TYR A 52 4.48 11.30 -13.33
C TYR A 52 5.52 11.87 -12.36
N ILE A 53 5.20 13.02 -11.76
CA ILE A 53 5.89 13.55 -10.58
C ILE A 53 5.06 13.19 -9.35
N VAL A 54 5.71 12.58 -8.37
CA VAL A 54 5.12 12.15 -7.10
C VAL A 54 5.14 13.32 -6.11
N ASP A 55 3.98 13.62 -5.55
CA ASP A 55 3.82 14.59 -4.47
C ASP A 55 3.94 13.88 -3.12
N VAL A 56 5.19 13.62 -2.72
CA VAL A 56 5.51 12.92 -1.46
C VAL A 56 4.90 13.64 -0.26
N LYS A 57 4.86 14.98 -0.27
CA LYS A 57 4.32 15.76 0.84
C LYS A 57 2.82 15.53 1.00
N SER A 58 2.06 15.63 -0.08
CA SER A 58 0.61 15.39 -0.04
C SER A 58 0.29 13.94 0.33
N PHE A 59 1.07 12.99 -0.17
CA PHE A 59 0.96 11.58 0.22
C PHE A 59 1.19 11.38 1.73
N GLU A 60 2.30 11.89 2.26
CA GLU A 60 2.66 11.73 3.67
C GLU A 60 1.62 12.35 4.61
N GLN A 61 1.12 13.55 4.30
CA GLN A 61 0.11 14.24 5.10
C GLN A 61 -1.19 13.44 5.26
N LEU A 62 -1.51 12.58 4.29
CA LEU A 62 -2.69 11.74 4.33
C LEU A 62 -2.42 10.37 4.97
N VAL A 63 -1.33 9.73 4.57
CA VAL A 63 -1.07 8.30 4.88
C VAL A 63 -0.34 8.11 6.20
N ILE A 64 0.61 8.96 6.57
CA ILE A 64 1.41 8.75 7.78
C ILE A 64 0.54 8.77 9.06
N PRO A 65 -0.35 9.78 9.27
CA PRO A 65 -1.21 9.77 10.44
C PRO A 65 -2.15 8.56 10.48
N LEU A 66 -2.63 8.10 9.33
CA LEU A 66 -3.49 6.93 9.22
C LEU A 66 -2.76 5.67 9.70
N LEU A 67 -1.55 5.41 9.21
CA LEU A 67 -0.79 4.21 9.56
C LEU A 67 -0.28 4.21 11.00
N LEU A 68 -0.02 5.37 11.58
CA LEU A 68 0.42 5.50 12.98
C LEU A 68 -0.71 5.25 14.00
N ASN A 69 -1.97 5.28 13.58
CA ASN A 69 -3.14 5.11 14.46
C ASN A 69 -3.89 3.80 14.23
N VAL A 70 -3.29 2.83 13.51
CA VAL A 70 -3.87 1.50 13.35
C VAL A 70 -3.92 0.79 14.69
N SER A 71 -5.10 0.29 15.06
CA SER A 71 -5.33 -0.47 16.29
C SER A 71 -5.18 -1.98 16.06
N SER A 72 -4.88 -2.75 17.10
CA SER A 72 -4.68 -4.22 17.00
C SER A 72 -5.95 -4.98 16.59
N ASN A 73 -7.13 -4.39 16.79
CA ASN A 73 -8.41 -4.93 16.34
C ASN A 73 -8.82 -4.47 14.93
N GLU A 74 -7.92 -3.86 14.16
CA GLU A 74 -8.16 -3.41 12.79
C GLU A 74 -7.32 -4.19 11.77
N THR A 75 -7.81 -4.32 10.55
CA THR A 75 -7.02 -4.78 9.40
C THR A 75 -6.56 -3.56 8.62
N CYS A 76 -5.25 -3.36 8.50
CA CYS A 76 -4.69 -2.26 7.73
C CYS A 76 -4.52 -2.62 6.26
N ILE A 77 -5.20 -1.89 5.38
CA ILE A 77 -5.09 -1.98 3.94
C ILE A 77 -4.02 -1.00 3.43
N VAL A 78 -3.04 -1.51 2.70
CA VAL A 78 -1.98 -0.71 2.06
C VAL A 78 -1.93 -1.11 0.59
N ASP A 79 -2.83 -0.53 -0.22
CA ASP A 79 -2.81 -0.80 -1.65
C ASP A 79 -1.76 0.07 -2.38
N GLU A 80 -0.75 -0.70 -2.74
CA GLU A 80 0.61 -0.52 -3.25
C GLU A 80 1.69 -0.05 -2.27
N ILE A 81 2.63 -0.96 -1.97
CA ILE A 81 3.98 -0.66 -1.48
C ILE A 81 4.89 -0.68 -2.72
N GLY A 82 4.85 0.41 -3.48
CA GLY A 82 5.42 0.51 -4.81
C GLY A 82 6.44 1.63 -4.96
N ARG A 83 6.95 1.80 -6.19
CA ARG A 83 8.03 2.78 -6.44
C ARG A 83 7.62 4.22 -6.10
N MET A 84 6.35 4.59 -6.28
CA MET A 84 5.89 5.96 -6.04
C MET A 84 5.84 6.28 -4.54
N GLU A 85 5.24 5.40 -3.76
CA GLU A 85 5.08 5.53 -2.31
C GLU A 85 6.43 5.49 -1.60
N LEU A 86 7.36 4.67 -2.12
CA LEU A 86 8.69 4.48 -1.55
C LEU A 86 9.64 5.67 -1.76
N PHE A 87 9.24 6.73 -2.48
CA PHE A 87 9.97 8.00 -2.38
C PHE A 87 9.85 8.64 -0.99
N SER A 88 8.83 8.27 -0.21
CA SER A 88 8.75 8.63 1.21
C SER A 88 9.54 7.62 2.07
N HIS A 89 10.68 8.06 2.62
CA HIS A 89 11.39 7.30 3.65
C HIS A 89 10.58 7.19 4.95
N THR A 90 9.74 8.17 5.25
CA THR A 90 8.83 8.14 6.39
C THR A 90 7.84 6.99 6.25
N PHE A 91 7.23 6.85 5.07
CA PHE A 91 6.32 5.75 4.75
C PHE A 91 6.99 4.40 4.88
N GLN A 92 8.21 4.24 4.35
CA GLN A 92 9.01 3.02 4.53
C GLN A 92 9.18 2.67 6.01
N SER A 93 9.57 3.64 6.83
CA SER A 93 9.77 3.42 8.28
C SER A 93 8.47 3.03 8.99
N VAL A 94 7.36 3.70 8.67
CA VAL A 94 6.06 3.42 9.31
C VAL A 94 5.51 2.06 8.88
N VAL A 95 5.58 1.71 7.59
CA VAL A 95 5.18 0.38 7.11
C VAL A 95 6.04 -0.71 7.71
N GLY A 96 7.36 -0.50 7.84
CA GLY A 96 8.25 -1.45 8.53
C GLY A 96 7.81 -1.70 9.96
N LYS A 97 7.57 -0.63 10.74
CA LYS A 97 7.06 -0.74 12.12
C LYS A 97 5.70 -1.41 12.20
N LEU A 98 4.80 -1.13 11.25
CA LEU A 98 3.48 -1.74 11.19
C LEU A 98 3.56 -3.25 10.96
N LEU A 99 4.47 -3.69 10.09
CA LEU A 99 4.71 -5.12 9.83
C LEU A 99 5.40 -5.83 11.00
N ASP A 100 6.18 -5.12 11.82
CA ASP A 100 6.84 -5.68 13.00
C ASP A 100 5.91 -5.81 14.22
N GLN A 101 4.66 -5.31 14.14
CA GLN A 101 3.66 -5.44 15.20
C GLN A 101 2.93 -6.79 15.11
N PRO A 102 3.09 -7.70 16.09
CA PRO A 102 2.52 -9.06 16.01
C PRO A 102 0.99 -9.10 15.96
N GLU A 103 0.34 -8.12 16.60
CA GLU A 103 -1.12 -8.06 16.72
C GLU A 103 -1.79 -7.40 15.50
N THR A 104 -1.02 -6.72 14.65
CA THR A 104 -1.54 -5.96 13.53
C THR A 104 -1.68 -6.83 12.29
N THR A 105 -2.88 -6.92 11.72
CA THR A 105 -3.07 -7.57 10.42
C THR A 105 -2.91 -6.55 9.29
N VAL A 106 -1.93 -6.75 8.41
CA VAL A 106 -1.70 -5.90 7.23
C VAL A 106 -2.05 -6.68 5.96
N VAL A 107 -2.84 -6.06 5.09
CA VAL A 107 -3.11 -6.53 3.73
C VAL A 107 -2.58 -5.47 2.78
N GLY A 108 -1.62 -5.85 1.94
CA GLY A 108 -1.05 -4.93 0.97
C GLY A 108 -0.75 -5.57 -0.36
N THR A 109 -0.54 -4.73 -1.36
CA THR A 109 -0.13 -5.16 -2.70
C THR A 109 1.32 -4.77 -2.93
N LEU A 110 2.07 -5.66 -3.56
CA LEU A 110 3.45 -5.43 -3.99
C LEU A 110 3.51 -5.48 -5.51
N PRO A 111 4.35 -4.66 -6.15
CA PRO A 111 4.59 -4.81 -7.57
C PRO A 111 5.21 -6.18 -7.85
N VAL A 112 4.87 -6.73 -9.02
CA VAL A 112 5.47 -7.96 -9.54
C VAL A 112 7.00 -7.84 -9.51
N PRO A 113 7.74 -8.86 -9.06
CA PRO A 113 9.20 -8.83 -9.05
C PRO A 113 9.77 -8.49 -10.43
N ARG A 114 10.69 -7.52 -10.48
CA ARG A 114 11.38 -7.11 -11.71
C ARG A 114 12.84 -6.78 -11.40
N PRO A 115 13.74 -6.80 -12.40
CA PRO A 115 15.09 -6.25 -12.20
C PRO A 115 15.01 -4.83 -11.64
N ARG A 116 15.76 -4.56 -10.56
CA ARG A 116 15.75 -3.27 -9.85
C ARG A 116 14.39 -2.93 -9.21
N SER A 117 13.67 -3.92 -8.67
CA SER A 117 12.68 -3.67 -7.63
C SER A 117 13.32 -2.84 -6.51
N PRO A 118 12.56 -1.92 -5.87
CA PRO A 118 13.06 -1.23 -4.69
C PRO A 118 13.41 -2.23 -3.57
N GLU A 119 14.50 -2.00 -2.86
CA GLU A 119 15.00 -2.90 -1.80
C GLU A 119 13.93 -3.15 -0.73
N PHE A 120 13.18 -2.12 -0.34
CA PHE A 120 12.09 -2.24 0.62
C PHE A 120 11.00 -3.23 0.17
N VAL A 121 10.68 -3.29 -1.13
CA VAL A 121 9.72 -4.26 -1.68
C VAL A 121 10.24 -5.68 -1.53
N GLU A 122 11.52 -5.89 -1.85
CA GLU A 122 12.17 -7.21 -1.69
C GLU A 122 12.25 -7.62 -0.22
N MET A 123 12.55 -6.66 0.68
CA MET A 123 12.56 -6.89 2.12
C MET A 123 11.18 -7.37 2.60
N VAL A 124 10.09 -6.67 2.27
CA VAL A 124 8.72 -7.07 2.64
C VAL A 124 8.36 -8.44 2.03
N ARG A 125 8.73 -8.67 0.76
CA ARG A 125 8.46 -9.95 0.08
C ARG A 125 9.16 -11.14 0.74
N ASN A 126 10.39 -10.96 1.24
CA ASN A 126 11.20 -12.06 1.78
C ASN A 126 10.96 -12.31 3.28
N ARG A 127 10.04 -11.57 3.91
CA ARG A 127 9.66 -11.79 5.31
C ARG A 127 9.02 -13.17 5.49
N GLN A 128 9.41 -13.87 6.55
CA GLN A 128 8.90 -15.21 6.87
C GLN A 128 7.47 -15.20 7.43
N ASP A 129 7.02 -14.05 7.95
CA ASP A 129 5.67 -13.84 8.50
C ASP A 129 4.68 -13.27 7.47
N VAL A 130 5.09 -13.09 6.21
CA VAL A 130 4.23 -12.61 5.12
C VAL A 130 3.75 -13.77 4.26
N LYS A 131 2.42 -13.89 4.11
CA LYS A 131 1.81 -14.81 3.14
C LYS A 131 1.66 -14.10 1.79
N LEU A 132 2.43 -14.53 0.80
CA LEU A 132 2.38 -13.99 -0.56
C LEU A 132 1.38 -14.73 -1.45
N PHE A 133 0.55 -13.96 -2.14
CA PHE A 133 -0.35 -14.44 -3.18
C PHE A 133 0.07 -13.87 -4.53
N MET A 134 0.51 -14.73 -5.45
CA MET A 134 0.83 -14.31 -6.81
C MET A 134 -0.44 -14.32 -7.66
N ILE A 135 -0.92 -13.14 -8.03
CA ILE A 135 -2.13 -12.99 -8.85
C ILE A 135 -1.75 -13.04 -10.33
N THR A 136 -2.38 -13.96 -11.06
CA THR A 136 -2.29 -14.11 -12.51
C THR A 136 -3.65 -13.84 -13.15
N LYS A 137 -3.73 -13.77 -14.48
CA LYS A 137 -5.00 -13.56 -15.18
C LYS A 137 -5.98 -14.72 -14.94
N GLU A 138 -5.43 -15.91 -14.76
CA GLU A 138 -6.15 -17.17 -14.62
C GLU A 138 -6.75 -17.33 -13.22
N ASN A 139 -6.04 -16.88 -12.17
CA ASN A 139 -6.47 -17.08 -10.78
C ASN A 139 -7.16 -15.86 -10.14
N ARG A 140 -7.14 -14.68 -10.78
CA ARG A 140 -7.65 -13.42 -10.18
C ARG A 140 -9.08 -13.49 -9.63
N ASN A 141 -9.94 -14.31 -10.25
CA ASN A 141 -11.35 -14.42 -9.88
C ASN A 141 -11.58 -15.49 -8.80
N SER A 142 -10.66 -16.44 -8.64
CA SER A 142 -10.78 -17.55 -7.69
C SER A 142 -10.00 -17.32 -6.40
N ILE A 143 -8.91 -16.53 -6.45
CA ILE A 143 -8.00 -16.31 -5.32
C ILE A 143 -8.61 -15.47 -4.18
N LEU A 144 -9.75 -14.81 -4.43
CA LEU A 144 -10.41 -13.96 -3.43
C LEU A 144 -10.69 -14.72 -2.13
N ASN A 145 -11.21 -15.95 -2.22
CA ASN A 145 -11.51 -16.75 -1.05
C ASN A 145 -10.23 -17.12 -0.29
N ASP A 146 -9.16 -17.49 -0.99
CA ASP A 146 -7.87 -17.84 -0.36
C ASP A 146 -7.27 -16.65 0.43
N VAL A 147 -7.45 -15.43 -0.09
CA VAL A 147 -7.01 -14.19 0.58
C VAL A 147 -7.89 -13.90 1.80
N ILE A 148 -9.22 -14.02 1.67
CA ILE A 148 -10.15 -13.84 2.80
C ILE A 148 -9.84 -14.83 3.91
N ASP A 149 -9.64 -16.11 3.59
CA ASP A 149 -9.32 -17.15 4.56
C ASP A 149 -8.00 -16.85 5.29
N ALA A 150 -6.99 -16.33 4.59
CA ALA A 150 -5.75 -15.90 5.21
C ALA A 150 -5.94 -14.72 6.17
N ILE A 151 -6.75 -13.72 5.79
CA ILE A 151 -7.07 -12.57 6.65
C ILE A 151 -7.81 -13.04 7.91
N GLN A 152 -8.79 -13.94 7.76
CA GLN A 152 -9.52 -14.51 8.89
C GLN A 152 -8.59 -15.29 9.83
N ALA A 153 -7.65 -16.08 9.29
CA ALA A 153 -6.67 -16.80 10.09
C ALA A 153 -5.70 -15.86 10.84
N CYS A 154 -5.36 -14.69 10.29
CA CYS A 154 -4.57 -13.68 10.99
C CYS A 154 -5.36 -13.01 12.12
N THR A 155 -6.58 -12.55 11.83
CA THR A 155 -7.42 -11.81 12.80
C THR A 155 -7.90 -12.69 13.97
N GLN A 156 -8.11 -13.99 13.76
CA GLN A 156 -8.48 -14.93 14.83
C GLN A 156 -7.32 -15.27 15.78
N ARG A 157 -6.06 -15.12 15.34
CA ARG A 157 -4.89 -15.35 16.20
C ARG A 157 -4.75 -14.24 17.25
N THR A 158 -4.99 -12.98 16.85
CA THR A 158 -4.92 -11.83 17.75
C THR A 158 -5.96 -11.86 18.89
N GLY A 159 -7.10 -12.53 18.68
CA GLY A 159 -8.17 -12.61 19.69
C GLY A 159 -8.05 -13.74 20.72
N LYS A 160 -7.01 -14.60 20.64
CA LYS A 160 -6.85 -15.77 21.53
C LYS A 160 -5.80 -15.58 22.64
N ASP A 161 -5.03 -14.50 22.59
CA ASP A 161 -3.94 -14.22 23.54
C ASP A 161 -4.30 -13.13 24.59
N ILE A 162 -5.59 -12.97 24.90
CA ILE A 162 -6.10 -12.06 25.96
C ILE A 162 -6.82 -12.87 27.05
#